data_AF-A0A3B6TH71-F1
#
_entry.id   AF-A0A3B6TH71-F1
#
_cell.length_a   1.000
_cell.length_b   1.000
_cell.length_c   1.000
_cell.angle_alpha   90.00
_cell.angle_beta   90.00
_cell.angle_gamma   90.00
#
_symmetry.space_group_name_H-M   'P 1'
#
loop_
_entity.id
_entity.type
_entity.pdbx_description
1 polymer ?
#
loop_
_entity_poly.entity_id
_entity_poly.type
_entity_poly.pdbx_seq_one_letter_code
_entity_poly.pdbx_strand_id
1 'polypeptide(L)'
;MLNISQLYGLEAGPILGQGAQWRMSTFAVTTSCEILDLKTVKKGPVHFMGFLMGMVESMLRTLCAAICQDACSVNSSLASGTTALAALIIGRSLLVANAGDCRAVVCCRGKAVEMSRDHKPSCNREKMRIEASGGYVYDGYLNGLLNVARAIGDWHMEGMKACDGLGPLSAEPEVMMRNLTEEDEFLIIGCDGMWDVFRSQNAVDFARRRLQEHNDPVACCKELVDEAIKRKSGDNLSVVVVCFNSIAPPVLTAPRPRVQRSISAEGLKELQGFLDSLAD
;
A
#
# COMPACT_ATOMS: atom_id res chain seq x y z
N MET A 1 24.86 -14.01 -7.03
CA MET A 1 23.87 -14.49 -8.02
C MET A 1 22.67 -15.02 -7.25
N LEU A 2 21.71 -14.16 -6.95
CA LEU A 2 20.41 -14.61 -6.47
C LEU A 2 19.46 -14.52 -7.66
N ASN A 3 18.92 -15.68 -8.02
CA ASN A 3 18.18 -15.90 -9.23
C ASN A 3 16.79 -15.25 -9.11
N ILE A 4 16.46 -14.37 -10.06
CA ILE A 4 15.20 -13.60 -10.14
C ILE A 4 13.95 -14.51 -10.21
N SER A 5 14.14 -15.81 -10.42
CA SER A 5 13.07 -16.82 -10.51
C SER A 5 12.51 -17.33 -9.17
N GLN A 6 13.11 -17.02 -8.01
CA GLN A 6 12.60 -17.49 -6.71
C GLN A 6 11.67 -16.50 -5.97
N LEU A 7 11.41 -15.31 -6.53
CA LEU A 7 10.60 -14.26 -5.90
C LEU A 7 9.10 -14.31 -6.25
N TYR A 8 8.69 -15.20 -7.17
CA TYR A 8 7.28 -15.38 -7.53
C TYR A 8 6.77 -16.74 -7.03
N GLY A 9 6.46 -16.81 -5.74
CA GLY A 9 5.59 -17.85 -5.18
C GLY A 9 4.10 -17.56 -5.48
N LEU A 10 3.76 -17.29 -6.75
CA LEU A 10 2.37 -17.20 -7.19
C LEU A 10 1.88 -18.61 -7.53
N GLU A 11 1.48 -19.39 -6.52
CA GLU A 11 0.63 -20.56 -6.76
C GLU A 11 -0.82 -20.07 -6.91
N ALA A 12 -1.29 -20.01 -8.15
CA ALA A 12 -2.71 -19.85 -8.44
C ALA A 12 -3.46 -21.11 -7.98
N GLY A 13 -4.10 -21.05 -6.82
CA GLY A 13 -5.02 -22.10 -6.38
C GLY A 13 -6.27 -22.16 -7.28
N PRO A 14 -6.88 -23.34 -7.49
CA PRO A 14 -8.08 -23.46 -8.32
C PRO A 14 -9.29 -22.82 -7.59
N ILE A 15 -10.01 -21.92 -8.28
CA ILE A 15 -11.22 -21.29 -7.74
C ILE A 15 -12.46 -21.89 -8.40
N LEU A 16 -13.28 -22.53 -7.57
CA LEU A 16 -14.69 -22.85 -7.85
C LEU A 16 -15.53 -21.59 -7.65
N GLY A 17 -16.28 -21.18 -8.68
CA GLY A 17 -17.34 -20.17 -8.54
C GLY A 17 -17.47 -19.27 -9.77
N GLN A 18 -18.51 -19.50 -10.57
CA GLN A 18 -18.89 -18.60 -11.67
C GLN A 18 -19.47 -17.30 -11.08
N GLY A 19 -18.96 -16.13 -11.50
CA GLY A 19 -19.66 -14.85 -11.33
C GLY A 19 -18.88 -13.63 -10.83
N ALA A 20 -17.55 -13.67 -10.68
CA ALA A 20 -16.79 -12.48 -10.26
C ALA A 20 -16.08 -11.80 -11.46
N GLN A 21 -16.36 -10.51 -11.65
CA GLN A 21 -15.62 -9.62 -12.54
C GLN A 21 -14.18 -9.48 -12.00
N TRP A 22 -13.21 -10.05 -12.72
CA TRP A 22 -11.82 -10.15 -12.28
C TRP A 22 -11.13 -8.78 -12.20
N ARG A 23 -10.52 -8.48 -11.05
CA ARG A 23 -9.51 -7.43 -10.90
C ARG A 23 -8.17 -8.07 -10.56
N MET A 24 -7.29 -8.18 -11.55
CA MET A 24 -5.91 -8.51 -11.26
C MET A 24 -5.25 -7.28 -10.63
N SER A 25 -4.98 -7.32 -9.32
CA SER A 25 -4.09 -6.34 -8.68
C SER A 25 -2.66 -6.73 -9.03
N THR A 26 -2.03 -6.05 -10.00
CA THR A 26 -0.65 -6.33 -10.38
C THR A 26 0.30 -5.47 -9.53
N PHE A 27 1.03 -6.12 -8.62
CA PHE A 27 2.07 -5.49 -7.83
C PHE A 27 3.42 -5.62 -8.52
N ALA A 28 4.10 -4.49 -8.73
CA ALA A 28 5.48 -4.47 -9.21
C ALA A 28 6.36 -3.81 -8.15
N VAL A 29 6.94 -4.61 -7.27
CA VAL A 29 7.98 -4.14 -6.35
C VAL A 29 9.32 -4.37 -7.03
N THR A 30 10.04 -3.28 -7.35
CA THR A 30 11.42 -3.39 -7.81
C THR A 30 12.36 -3.05 -6.67
N THR A 31 13.21 -3.98 -6.30
CA THR A 31 14.34 -3.71 -5.42
C THR A 31 15.59 -3.88 -6.25
N SER A 32 16.05 -2.81 -6.91
CA SER A 32 17.41 -2.78 -7.44
C SER A 32 18.39 -2.58 -6.28
N CYS A 33 18.65 -3.66 -5.53
CA CYS A 33 19.79 -3.77 -4.62
C CYS A 33 21.13 -3.91 -5.37
N GLU A 34 21.12 -3.91 -6.70
CA GLU A 34 22.35 -3.64 -7.43
C GLU A 34 22.76 -2.21 -7.13
N ILE A 35 23.80 -2.10 -6.31
CA ILE A 35 24.69 -0.96 -6.21
C ILE A 35 25.00 -0.55 -7.66
N LEU A 36 24.22 0.37 -8.21
CA LEU A 36 24.69 1.25 -9.26
C LEU A 36 25.85 1.98 -8.60
N ASP A 37 27.04 1.45 -8.84
CA ASP A 37 28.31 2.00 -8.41
C ASP A 37 28.27 3.48 -8.79
N LEU A 38 28.09 4.34 -7.79
CA LEU A 38 27.71 5.76 -7.87
C LEU A 38 28.79 6.64 -8.53
N LYS A 39 29.75 6.02 -9.23
CA LYS A 39 30.87 6.67 -9.91
C LYS A 39 30.44 7.53 -11.10
N THR A 40 29.19 7.46 -11.55
CA THR A 40 28.69 8.24 -12.69
C THR A 40 27.85 9.47 -12.33
N VAL A 41 27.51 9.73 -11.06
CA VAL A 41 26.74 10.96 -10.69
C VAL A 41 27.66 12.00 -10.04
N LYS A 42 28.49 12.65 -10.86
CA LYS A 42 29.14 13.93 -10.51
C LYS A 42 28.22 15.13 -10.77
N LYS A 43 26.93 15.05 -10.43
CA LYS A 43 25.99 16.18 -10.57
C LYS A 43 25.20 16.33 -9.27
N GLY A 44 25.08 17.58 -8.80
CA GLY A 44 24.57 17.92 -7.47
C GLY A 44 23.17 17.38 -7.14
N PRO A 45 22.73 17.53 -5.88
CA PRO A 45 21.55 16.83 -5.32
C PRO A 45 20.25 17.07 -6.09
N VAL A 46 20.07 18.25 -6.70
CA VAL A 46 18.87 18.61 -7.48
C VAL A 46 18.79 17.82 -8.79
N HIS A 47 19.93 17.54 -9.43
CA HIS A 47 20.00 16.74 -10.66
C HIS A 47 19.80 15.25 -10.40
N PHE A 48 20.25 14.74 -9.25
CA PHE A 48 20.02 13.37 -8.84
C PHE A 48 18.53 13.09 -8.60
N MET A 49 17.83 14.06 -7.99
CA MET A 49 16.39 13.95 -7.73
C MET A 49 15.56 13.98 -9.02
N GLY A 50 15.92 14.85 -9.97
CA GLY A 50 15.32 14.86 -11.31
C GLY A 50 15.58 13.56 -12.09
N PHE A 51 16.78 12.99 -11.96
CA PHE A 51 17.12 11.70 -12.54
C PHE A 51 16.32 10.54 -11.92
N LEU A 52 16.17 10.51 -10.59
CA LEU A 52 15.40 9.49 -9.88
C LEU A 52 13.91 9.54 -10.24
N MET A 53 13.34 10.75 -10.29
CA MET A 53 11.96 10.95 -10.75
C MET A 53 11.79 10.50 -12.20
N GLY A 54 12.73 10.83 -13.08
CA GLY A 54 12.74 10.35 -14.47
C GLY A 54 12.86 8.83 -14.59
N MET A 55 13.66 8.18 -13.73
CA MET A 55 13.76 6.72 -13.69
C MET A 55 12.43 6.07 -13.30
N VAL A 56 11.74 6.62 -12.30
CA VAL A 56 10.46 6.05 -11.86
C VAL A 56 9.33 6.37 -12.80
N GLU A 57 9.30 7.57 -13.37
CA GLU A 57 8.36 7.90 -14.44
C GLU A 57 8.59 6.96 -15.63
N SER A 58 9.84 6.71 -16.03
CA SER A 58 10.17 5.72 -17.05
C SER A 58 9.74 4.32 -16.63
N MET A 59 9.97 3.91 -15.39
CA MET A 59 9.62 2.58 -14.90
C MET A 59 8.11 2.35 -14.87
N LEU A 60 7.35 3.35 -14.41
CA LEU A 60 5.88 3.32 -14.43
C LEU A 60 5.37 3.35 -15.86
N ARG A 61 5.95 4.17 -16.75
CA ARG A 61 5.59 4.18 -18.17
C ARG A 61 5.90 2.83 -18.83
N THR A 62 7.04 2.20 -18.52
CA THR A 62 7.39 0.86 -19.03
C THR A 62 6.50 -0.21 -18.43
N LEU A 63 6.16 -0.15 -17.15
CA LEU A 63 5.22 -1.06 -16.49
C LEU A 63 3.82 -0.91 -17.10
N CYS A 64 3.33 0.32 -17.25
CA CYS A 64 2.09 0.65 -17.95
C CYS A 64 2.12 0.11 -19.39
N ALA A 65 3.20 0.33 -20.13
CA ALA A 65 3.34 -0.11 -21.51
C ALA A 65 3.39 -1.65 -21.63
N ALA A 66 4.08 -2.34 -20.71
CA ALA A 66 4.11 -3.80 -20.66
C ALA A 66 2.73 -4.38 -20.35
N ILE A 67 2.05 -3.84 -19.33
CA ILE A 67 0.69 -4.24 -18.96
C ILE A 67 -0.29 -3.96 -20.12
N CYS A 68 -0.19 -2.81 -20.77
CA CYS A 68 -1.02 -2.48 -21.92
C CYS A 68 -0.70 -3.34 -23.15
N GLN A 69 0.57 -3.70 -23.44
CA GLN A 69 0.92 -4.55 -24.57
C GLN A 69 0.43 -5.99 -24.40
N ASP A 70 0.54 -6.55 -23.18
CA ASP A 70 0.01 -7.88 -22.88
C ASP A 70 -1.53 -7.88 -22.90
N ALA A 71 -2.18 -6.83 -22.41
CA ALA A 71 -3.64 -6.72 -22.43
C ALA A 71 -4.23 -6.40 -23.81
N CYS A 72 -3.53 -5.67 -24.67
CA CYS A 72 -4.02 -5.26 -25.99
C CYS A 72 -3.75 -6.27 -27.11
N SER A 73 -2.83 -7.23 -26.93
CA SER A 73 -2.52 -8.25 -27.96
C SER A 73 -3.55 -9.38 -28.05
N VAL A 74 -4.38 -9.55 -27.01
CA VAL A 74 -5.42 -10.58 -26.91
C VAL A 74 -6.79 -9.93 -26.79
N ASN A 75 -7.37 -9.56 -27.93
CA ASN A 75 -8.80 -9.23 -28.10
C ASN A 75 -9.33 -7.99 -27.32
N SER A 76 -9.94 -7.04 -28.03
CA SER A 76 -10.58 -5.85 -27.43
C SER A 76 -11.74 -6.16 -26.47
N SER A 77 -12.24 -7.40 -26.46
CA SER A 77 -13.24 -7.92 -25.53
C SER A 77 -12.67 -8.43 -24.19
N LEU A 78 -11.33 -8.48 -24.05
CA LEU A 78 -10.61 -8.88 -22.83
C LEU A 78 -9.87 -7.70 -22.18
N ALA A 79 -10.07 -6.48 -22.70
CA ALA A 79 -9.45 -5.29 -22.14
C ALA A 79 -9.89 -5.15 -20.68
N SER A 80 -8.92 -5.29 -19.77
CA SER A 80 -9.12 -5.24 -18.33
C SER A 80 -8.26 -4.12 -17.74
N GLY A 81 -8.75 -3.48 -16.69
CA GLY A 81 -8.02 -2.53 -15.89
C GLY A 81 -7.24 -3.19 -14.76
N THR A 82 -6.16 -2.56 -14.36
CA THR A 82 -5.40 -2.93 -13.17
C THR A 82 -4.96 -1.68 -12.40
N THR A 83 -4.87 -1.84 -11.09
CA THR A 83 -4.21 -0.89 -10.21
C THR A 83 -2.73 -1.23 -10.11
N ALA A 84 -1.89 -0.21 -9.95
CA ALA A 84 -0.45 -0.40 -9.84
C ALA A 84 0.10 0.42 -8.69
N LEU A 85 0.85 -0.26 -7.82
CA LEU A 85 1.70 0.37 -6.84
C LEU A 85 3.12 -0.16 -7.00
N ALA A 86 4.05 0.76 -7.20
CA ALA A 86 5.47 0.48 -7.35
C ALA A 86 6.26 1.17 -6.24
N ALA A 87 7.24 0.46 -5.70
CA ALA A 87 8.23 1.01 -4.78
C ALA A 87 9.63 0.77 -5.35
N LEU A 88 10.48 1.79 -5.30
CA LEU A 88 11.88 1.75 -5.69
C LEU A 88 12.73 2.24 -4.51
N ILE A 89 13.73 1.45 -4.14
CA ILE A 89 14.68 1.79 -3.09
C ILE A 89 16.07 1.90 -3.72
N ILE A 90 16.68 3.08 -3.67
CA ILE A 90 18.05 3.34 -4.13
C ILE A 90 18.85 3.98 -3.00
N GLY A 91 19.81 3.24 -2.46
CA GLY A 91 20.55 3.64 -1.27
C GLY A 91 19.61 3.83 -0.08
N ARG A 92 19.48 5.07 0.39
CA ARG A 92 18.53 5.47 1.45
C ARG A 92 17.29 6.20 0.92
N SER A 93 17.09 6.25 -0.40
CA SER A 93 15.91 6.92 -0.98
C SER A 93 14.84 5.87 -1.29
N LEU A 94 13.68 5.99 -0.66
CA LEU A 94 12.46 5.27 -1.00
C LEU A 94 11.57 6.16 -1.85
N LEU A 95 11.19 5.67 -3.01
CA LEU A 95 10.18 6.29 -3.86
C LEU A 95 9.02 5.32 -4.03
N VAL A 96 7.80 5.81 -3.84
CA VAL A 96 6.57 5.04 -4.02
C VAL A 96 5.69 5.76 -5.02
N ALA A 97 5.17 5.01 -5.99
CA ALA A 97 4.25 5.51 -6.99
C ALA A 97 2.99 4.66 -7.00
N ASN A 98 1.83 5.31 -6.91
CA ASN A 98 0.55 4.62 -6.82
C ASN A 98 -0.43 5.15 -7.88
N ALA A 99 -1.05 4.24 -8.62
CA ALA A 99 -2.17 4.47 -9.51
C ALA A 99 -3.26 3.43 -9.20
N GLY A 100 -4.10 3.76 -8.22
CA GLY A 100 -5.17 2.88 -7.74
C GLY A 100 -5.41 2.97 -6.23
N ASP A 101 -6.06 1.95 -5.69
CA ASP A 101 -6.46 1.79 -4.29
C ASP A 101 -5.57 0.81 -3.50
N CYS A 102 -4.44 0.41 -4.08
CA CYS A 102 -3.35 -0.22 -3.33
C CYS A 102 -2.70 0.80 -2.38
N ARG A 103 -2.11 0.30 -1.28
CA ARG A 103 -1.43 1.16 -0.30
C ARG A 103 -0.06 0.65 0.12
N ALA A 104 0.85 1.60 0.29
CA ALA A 104 2.19 1.43 0.85
C ALA A 104 2.31 2.15 2.20
N VAL A 105 2.81 1.46 3.22
CA VAL A 105 2.95 2.00 4.58
C VAL A 105 4.32 1.60 5.14
N VAL A 106 5.11 2.59 5.54
CA VAL A 106 6.38 2.39 6.24
C VAL A 106 6.12 2.35 7.74
N CYS A 107 6.75 1.42 8.44
CA CYS A 107 6.89 1.45 9.89
C CYS A 107 8.12 2.28 10.26
N CYS A 108 7.91 3.40 10.96
CA CYS A 108 8.95 4.23 11.54
C CYS A 108 8.83 4.20 13.06
N ARG A 109 9.72 3.47 13.76
CA ARG A 109 9.66 3.24 15.21
C ARG A 109 8.27 2.84 15.71
N GLY A 110 7.68 1.84 15.07
CA GLY A 110 6.34 1.37 15.40
C GLY A 110 5.18 2.28 15.00
N LYS A 111 5.43 3.41 14.32
CA LYS A 111 4.37 4.28 13.79
C LYS A 111 4.21 4.08 12.30
N ALA A 112 2.97 3.99 11.83
CA ALA A 112 2.65 3.95 10.42
C ALA A 112 2.86 5.31 9.76
N VAL A 113 3.62 5.31 8.67
CA VAL A 113 3.83 6.44 7.76
C VAL A 113 3.32 6.01 6.39
N GLU A 114 2.21 6.58 5.95
CA GLU A 114 1.61 6.28 4.66
C GLU A 114 2.46 6.88 3.54
N MET A 115 2.94 6.01 2.63
CA MET A 115 3.77 6.36 1.47
C MET A 115 2.97 6.42 0.16
N SER A 116 1.68 6.14 0.21
CA SER A 116 0.74 6.35 -0.87
C SER A 116 -0.65 6.70 -0.32
N ARG A 117 -1.52 7.18 -1.21
CA ARG A 117 -2.94 7.43 -0.92
C ARG A 117 -3.79 6.61 -1.87
N ASP A 118 -4.85 6.02 -1.36
CA ASP A 118 -5.80 5.27 -2.16
C ASP A 118 -6.57 6.24 -3.06
N HIS A 119 -6.63 5.95 -4.35
CA HIS A 119 -7.35 6.74 -5.33
C HIS A 119 -8.78 6.22 -5.48
N LYS A 120 -9.59 6.34 -4.41
CA LYS A 120 -11.03 6.02 -4.46
C LYS A 120 -11.81 7.25 -4.99
N PRO A 121 -12.87 7.08 -5.82
CA PRO A 121 -13.66 8.19 -6.35
C PRO A 121 -14.31 9.05 -5.26
N SER A 122 -14.60 8.46 -4.09
CA SER A 122 -15.14 9.16 -2.92
C SER A 122 -14.14 10.10 -2.24
N CYS A 123 -12.83 9.98 -2.51
CA CYS A 123 -11.82 10.87 -1.95
C CYS A 123 -11.95 12.28 -2.55
N ASN A 124 -11.99 13.32 -1.70
CA ASN A 124 -12.23 14.71 -2.13
C ASN A 124 -11.33 15.16 -3.30
N ARG A 125 -10.03 14.83 -3.27
CA ARG A 125 -9.08 15.18 -4.34
C ARG A 125 -9.45 14.55 -5.67
N GLU A 126 -9.78 13.26 -5.66
CA GLU A 126 -10.16 12.54 -6.88
C GLU A 126 -11.54 12.95 -7.36
N LYS A 127 -12.51 13.13 -6.45
CA LYS A 127 -13.85 13.62 -6.77
C LYS A 127 -13.80 14.95 -7.53
N MET A 128 -13.04 15.92 -7.03
CA MET A 128 -12.86 17.22 -7.69
C MET A 128 -12.24 17.06 -9.10
N ARG A 129 -11.26 16.17 -9.26
CA ARG A 129 -10.64 15.88 -10.56
C ARG A 129 -11.64 15.25 -11.52
N ILE A 130 -12.39 14.26 -11.06
CA ILE A 130 -13.40 13.53 -11.83
C ILE A 130 -14.47 14.51 -12.36
N GLU A 131 -15.01 15.35 -11.48
CA GLU A 131 -16.03 16.35 -11.83
C GLU A 131 -15.48 17.42 -12.80
N ALA A 132 -14.23 17.86 -12.61
CA ALA A 132 -13.57 18.80 -13.53
C ALA A 132 -13.33 18.20 -14.93
N SER A 133 -13.16 16.87 -15.03
CA SER A 133 -13.05 16.12 -16.28
C SER A 133 -14.41 15.75 -16.90
N GLY A 134 -15.53 16.25 -16.35
CA GLY A 134 -16.88 15.96 -16.85
C GLY A 134 -17.46 14.61 -16.43
N GLY A 135 -16.79 13.88 -15.54
CA GLY A 135 -17.33 12.68 -14.89
C GLY A 135 -18.13 13.02 -13.64
N TYR A 136 -18.65 11.99 -12.97
CA TYR A 136 -19.35 12.13 -11.69
C TYR A 136 -19.05 10.94 -10.77
N VAL A 137 -19.37 11.08 -9.49
CA VAL A 137 -19.25 10.01 -8.50
C VAL A 137 -20.65 9.65 -8.01
N TYR A 138 -21.05 8.40 -8.21
CA TYR A 138 -22.34 7.86 -7.78
C TYR A 138 -22.12 6.65 -6.88
N ASP A 139 -22.62 6.72 -5.64
CA ASP A 139 -22.47 5.67 -4.62
C ASP A 139 -21.02 5.21 -4.37
N GLY A 140 -20.06 6.12 -4.52
CA GLY A 140 -18.63 5.83 -4.40
C GLY A 140 -17.96 5.28 -5.67
N TYR A 141 -18.72 5.11 -6.76
CA TYR A 141 -18.23 4.66 -8.06
C TYR A 141 -18.09 5.82 -9.05
N LEU A 142 -16.96 5.85 -9.77
CA LEU A 142 -16.68 6.68 -10.92
C LEU A 142 -17.68 6.39 -12.03
N ASN A 143 -18.45 7.40 -12.42
CA ASN A 143 -19.57 7.33 -13.36
C ASN A 143 -20.56 6.19 -13.03
N GLY A 144 -20.63 5.74 -11.78
CA GLY A 144 -21.44 4.60 -11.36
C GLY A 144 -20.90 3.22 -11.75
N LEU A 145 -19.66 3.13 -12.24
CA LEU A 145 -19.11 1.91 -12.86
C LEU A 145 -17.85 1.37 -12.15
N LEU A 146 -16.91 2.23 -11.75
CA LEU A 146 -15.63 1.80 -11.16
C LEU A 146 -15.45 2.37 -9.76
N ASN A 147 -15.14 1.54 -8.75
CA ASN A 147 -14.84 2.02 -7.39
C ASN A 147 -13.42 2.62 -7.23
N VAL A 148 -12.68 2.81 -8.35
CA VAL A 148 -11.31 3.34 -8.39
C VAL A 148 -11.26 4.54 -9.34
N ALA A 149 -10.51 5.57 -8.96
CA ALA A 149 -10.37 6.81 -9.73
C ALA A 149 -9.15 6.79 -10.66
N ARG A 150 -8.18 5.91 -10.38
CA ARG A 150 -6.96 5.77 -11.19
C ARG A 150 -6.64 4.31 -11.47
N ALA A 151 -6.41 3.97 -12.73
CA ALA A 151 -6.07 2.63 -13.18
C ALA A 151 -5.33 2.66 -14.52
N ILE A 152 -4.61 1.59 -14.81
CA ILE A 152 -3.99 1.31 -16.11
C ILE A 152 -4.92 0.33 -16.84
N GLY A 153 -5.26 0.61 -18.10
CA GLY A 153 -6.28 -0.17 -18.83
C GLY A 153 -7.71 0.34 -18.58
N ASP A 154 -8.73 -0.42 -18.95
CA ASP A 154 -10.14 0.03 -19.07
C ASP A 154 -10.40 1.02 -20.23
N TRP A 155 -9.60 0.96 -21.30
CA TRP A 155 -9.73 1.87 -22.46
C TRP A 155 -11.01 1.67 -23.27
N HIS A 156 -11.69 0.55 -23.08
CA HIS A 156 -12.93 0.21 -23.79
C HIS A 156 -14.18 0.82 -23.14
N MET A 157 -14.07 1.44 -21.96
CA MET A 157 -15.21 2.01 -21.25
C MET A 157 -15.50 3.43 -21.77
N GLU A 158 -16.64 3.59 -22.45
CA GLU A 158 -17.08 4.87 -22.98
C GLU A 158 -17.19 5.92 -21.86
N GLY A 159 -16.65 7.12 -22.09
CA GLY A 159 -16.66 8.21 -21.11
C GLY A 159 -15.67 8.08 -19.95
N MET A 160 -14.87 7.01 -19.87
CA MET A 160 -13.80 6.88 -18.86
C MET A 160 -12.51 7.61 -19.27
N LYS A 161 -12.26 7.66 -20.58
CA LYS A 161 -11.15 8.37 -21.19
C LYS A 161 -11.62 9.27 -22.30
N ALA A 162 -11.18 10.53 -22.26
CA ALA A 162 -11.31 11.44 -23.38
C ALA A 162 -10.20 11.18 -24.42
N CYS A 163 -10.46 11.47 -25.69
CA CYS A 163 -9.54 11.24 -26.81
C CYS A 163 -8.19 11.98 -26.70
N ASP A 164 -8.10 12.96 -25.80
CA ASP A 164 -6.93 13.77 -25.46
C ASP A 164 -6.23 13.32 -24.15
N GLY A 165 -6.74 12.26 -23.50
CA GLY A 165 -6.19 11.73 -22.24
C GLY A 165 -6.73 12.39 -20.96
N LEU A 166 -7.67 13.34 -21.05
CA LEU A 166 -8.21 14.12 -19.91
C LEU A 166 -9.49 13.55 -19.29
N GLY A 167 -9.74 12.24 -19.45
CA GLY A 167 -10.94 11.60 -18.92
C GLY A 167 -10.98 11.46 -17.40
N PRO A 168 -12.16 11.12 -16.84
CA PRO A 168 -12.34 10.98 -15.40
C PRO A 168 -11.54 9.81 -14.80
N LEU A 169 -11.18 8.77 -15.57
CA LEU A 169 -10.23 7.73 -15.16
C LEU A 169 -8.79 8.10 -15.55
N SER A 170 -7.91 8.30 -14.56
CA SER A 170 -6.51 8.68 -14.81
C SER A 170 -5.56 7.49 -14.69
N ALA A 171 -4.57 7.41 -15.57
CA ALA A 171 -3.44 6.48 -15.44
C ALA A 171 -2.22 7.13 -14.77
N GLU A 172 -2.33 8.39 -14.36
CA GLU A 172 -1.23 9.16 -13.79
C GLU A 172 -0.99 8.75 -12.33
N PRO A 173 0.20 8.23 -11.99
CA PRO A 173 0.51 7.81 -10.64
C PRO A 173 0.79 9.02 -9.74
N GLU A 174 0.36 8.95 -8.48
CA GLU A 174 0.85 9.85 -7.42
C GLU A 174 2.18 9.30 -6.89
N VAL A 175 3.22 10.14 -6.88
CA VAL A 175 4.57 9.77 -6.44
C VAL A 175 4.91 10.44 -5.12
N MET A 176 5.40 9.66 -4.16
CA MET A 176 5.93 10.13 -2.88
C MET A 176 7.37 9.65 -2.69
N MET A 177 8.18 10.52 -2.09
CA MET A 177 9.58 10.21 -1.76
C MET A 177 9.82 10.33 -0.26
N ARG A 178 10.64 9.43 0.29
CA ARG A 178 11.11 9.46 1.66
C ARG A 178 12.58 9.07 1.71
N ASN A 179 13.37 9.81 2.50
CA ASN A 179 14.69 9.36 2.88
C ASN A 179 14.56 8.40 4.06
N LEU A 180 14.97 7.15 3.86
CA LEU A 180 15.04 6.12 4.88
C LEU A 180 16.13 6.45 5.89
N THR A 181 15.76 6.27 7.15
CA THR A 181 16.58 6.48 8.34
C THR A 181 16.69 5.16 9.10
N GLU A 182 17.53 5.12 10.13
CA GLU A 182 17.65 3.97 11.02
C GLU A 182 16.38 3.74 11.87
N GLU A 183 15.48 4.73 11.90
CA GLU A 183 14.18 4.63 12.56
C GLU A 183 13.14 3.87 11.70
N ASP A 184 13.37 3.76 10.39
CA ASP A 184 12.50 3.04 9.47
C ASP A 184 12.81 1.53 9.53
N GLU A 185 11.81 0.74 9.90
CA GLU A 185 11.97 -0.69 10.23
C GLU A 185 11.64 -1.58 9.03
N PHE A 186 10.47 -1.37 8.42
CA PHE A 186 9.99 -2.14 7.28
C PHE A 186 8.93 -1.37 6.48
N LEU A 187 8.66 -1.83 5.26
CA LEU A 187 7.60 -1.36 4.37
C LEU A 187 6.58 -2.49 4.15
N ILE A 188 5.29 -2.15 4.23
CA ILE A 188 4.18 -3.02 3.84
C ILE A 188 3.55 -2.44 2.57
N ILE A 189 3.35 -3.26 1.56
CA ILE A 189 2.55 -2.96 0.36
C ILE A 189 1.42 -3.99 0.29
N GLY A 190 0.20 -3.55 -0.03
CA GLY A 190 -0.91 -4.48 -0.23
C GLY A 190 -2.04 -3.90 -1.08
N CYS A 191 -2.94 -4.79 -1.53
CA CYS A 191 -4.19 -4.46 -2.21
C CYS A 191 -5.26 -3.96 -1.25
N ASP A 192 -6.32 -3.39 -1.82
CA ASP A 192 -7.57 -3.03 -1.14
C ASP A 192 -8.15 -4.20 -0.31
N GLY A 193 -8.10 -5.44 -0.81
CA GLY A 193 -8.53 -6.61 -0.03
C GLY A 193 -7.88 -6.72 1.35
N MET A 194 -6.62 -6.30 1.50
CA MET A 194 -5.97 -6.20 2.81
C MET A 194 -6.39 -4.91 3.53
N TRP A 195 -6.31 -3.77 2.87
CA TRP A 195 -6.49 -2.45 3.49
C TRP A 195 -7.95 -2.12 3.85
N ASP A 196 -8.92 -2.81 3.28
CA ASP A 196 -10.33 -2.69 3.64
C ASP A 196 -10.60 -3.30 5.04
N VAL A 197 -9.77 -4.25 5.49
CA VAL A 197 -9.87 -4.89 6.83
C VAL A 197 -8.71 -4.52 7.77
N PHE A 198 -7.76 -3.71 7.31
CA PHE A 198 -6.64 -3.21 8.09
C PHE A 198 -6.55 -1.68 8.02
N ARG A 199 -6.52 -1.04 9.19
CA ARG A 199 -5.97 0.32 9.29
C ARG A 199 -4.44 0.27 9.18
N SER A 200 -3.84 1.31 8.62
CA SER A 200 -2.38 1.42 8.42
C SER A 200 -1.58 1.15 9.71
N GLN A 201 -1.98 1.77 10.83
CA GLN A 201 -1.34 1.53 12.13
C GLN A 201 -1.54 0.11 12.64
N ASN A 202 -2.75 -0.46 12.51
CA ASN A 202 -3.03 -1.82 12.95
C ASN A 202 -2.20 -2.86 12.17
N ALA A 203 -1.97 -2.64 10.87
CA ALA A 203 -1.12 -3.50 10.05
C ALA A 203 0.34 -3.43 10.51
N VAL A 204 0.84 -2.20 10.77
CA VAL A 204 2.19 -1.99 11.31
C VAL A 204 2.35 -2.67 12.67
N ASP A 205 1.42 -2.47 13.60
CA ASP A 205 1.48 -3.08 14.93
C ASP A 205 1.42 -4.61 14.89
N PHE A 206 0.63 -5.16 13.97
CA PHE A 206 0.58 -6.61 13.74
C PHE A 206 1.90 -7.12 13.18
N ALA A 207 2.33 -6.59 12.03
CA ALA A 207 3.55 -7.03 11.34
C ALA A 207 4.78 -6.89 12.23
N ARG A 208 4.88 -5.78 12.97
CA ARG A 208 5.99 -5.52 13.89
C ARG A 208 6.08 -6.56 15.01
N ARG A 209 4.95 -6.98 15.59
CA ARG A 209 4.93 -8.05 16.60
C ARG A 209 5.39 -9.38 16.02
N ARG A 210 4.96 -9.72 14.80
CA ARG A 210 5.37 -10.96 14.12
C ARG A 210 6.84 -10.97 13.77
N LEU A 211 7.33 -9.87 13.19
CA LEU A 211 8.76 -9.70 12.91
C LEU A 211 9.61 -9.70 14.19
N GLN A 212 9.09 -9.27 15.34
CA GLN A 212 9.74 -9.42 16.64
C GLN A 212 9.82 -10.87 17.13
N GLU A 213 8.84 -11.69 16.79
CA GLU A 213 8.78 -13.11 17.17
C GLU A 213 9.75 -13.96 16.34
N HIS A 214 9.79 -13.78 15.02
CA HIS A 214 10.50 -14.69 14.12
C HIS A 214 11.43 -14.02 13.10
N ASN A 215 11.38 -12.70 12.94
CA ASN A 215 12.19 -11.92 11.98
C ASN A 215 12.17 -12.46 10.54
N ASP A 216 11.03 -13.01 10.11
CA ASP A 216 10.85 -13.60 8.77
C ASP A 216 9.76 -12.83 8.00
N PRO A 217 10.11 -12.06 6.95
CA PRO A 217 9.13 -11.28 6.19
C PRO A 217 8.15 -12.16 5.40
N VAL A 218 8.54 -13.36 4.98
CA VAL A 218 7.66 -14.27 4.22
C VAL A 218 6.57 -14.83 5.12
N ALA A 219 6.96 -15.31 6.32
CA ALA A 219 6.00 -15.71 7.34
C ALA A 219 5.08 -14.55 7.73
N CYS A 220 5.64 -13.34 7.90
CA CYS A 220 4.86 -12.14 8.21
C CYS A 220 3.81 -11.81 7.13
N CYS A 221 4.15 -11.94 5.83
CA CYS A 221 3.18 -11.78 4.75
C CYS A 221 2.03 -12.77 4.87
N LYS A 222 2.33 -14.06 5.08
CA LYS A 222 1.32 -15.10 5.23
C LYS A 222 0.40 -14.82 6.42
N GLU A 223 0.96 -14.40 7.55
CA GLU A 223 0.17 -14.09 8.74
C GLU A 223 -0.72 -12.84 8.55
N LEU A 224 -0.27 -11.83 7.79
CA LEU A 224 -1.10 -10.69 7.40
C LEU A 224 -2.28 -11.12 6.52
N VAL A 225 -2.04 -12.02 5.56
CA VAL A 225 -3.10 -12.59 4.70
C VAL A 225 -4.08 -13.41 5.53
N ASP A 226 -3.61 -14.32 6.39
CA ASP A 226 -4.46 -15.14 7.26
C ASP A 226 -5.31 -14.27 8.19
N GLU A 227 -4.73 -13.19 8.72
CA GLU A 227 -5.44 -12.23 9.56
C GLU A 227 -6.49 -11.42 8.76
N ALA A 228 -6.22 -11.07 7.50
CA ALA A 228 -7.22 -10.43 6.63
C ALA A 228 -8.40 -11.36 6.35
N ILE A 229 -8.14 -12.66 6.10
CA ILE A 229 -9.18 -13.69 5.92
C ILE A 229 -10.01 -13.82 7.21
N LYS A 230 -9.37 -13.87 8.38
CA LYS A 230 -10.08 -13.92 9.68
C LYS A 230 -10.98 -12.71 9.91
N ARG A 231 -10.59 -11.54 9.41
CA ARG A 231 -11.39 -10.32 9.43
C ARG A 231 -12.45 -10.24 8.35
N LYS A 232 -12.67 -11.35 7.62
CA LYS A 232 -13.69 -11.51 6.59
C LYS A 232 -13.47 -10.61 5.37
N SER A 233 -12.21 -10.43 4.96
CA SER A 233 -11.94 -9.89 3.63
C SER A 233 -12.58 -10.78 2.57
N GLY A 234 -13.34 -10.17 1.65
CA GLY A 234 -14.05 -10.84 0.58
C GLY A 234 -13.37 -10.72 -0.79
N ASP A 235 -12.16 -10.17 -0.83
CA ASP A 235 -11.44 -9.86 -2.07
C ASP A 235 -10.15 -10.67 -2.21
N ASN A 236 -9.47 -10.53 -3.35
CA ASN A 236 -8.14 -11.05 -3.57
C ASN A 236 -7.15 -10.38 -2.61
N LEU A 237 -6.24 -11.18 -2.05
CA LEU A 237 -5.26 -10.73 -1.06
C LEU A 237 -3.85 -10.84 -1.63
N SER A 238 -3.12 -9.73 -1.56
CA SER A 238 -1.72 -9.65 -1.98
C SER A 238 -1.02 -8.68 -1.05
N VAL A 239 0.10 -9.14 -0.47
CA VAL A 239 0.87 -8.40 0.53
C VAL A 239 2.36 -8.63 0.29
N VAL A 240 3.14 -7.56 0.34
CA VAL A 240 4.60 -7.58 0.31
C VAL A 240 5.13 -6.87 1.55
N VAL A 241 6.05 -7.51 2.25
CA VAL A 241 6.78 -6.95 3.40
C VAL A 241 8.26 -6.86 3.05
N VAL A 242 8.84 -5.67 3.19
CA VAL A 242 10.27 -5.41 2.95
C VAL A 242 10.90 -4.90 4.24
N CYS A 243 11.77 -5.69 4.88
CA CYS A 243 12.53 -5.24 6.03
C CYS A 243 13.76 -4.44 5.57
N PHE A 244 13.99 -3.25 6.16
CA PHE A 244 15.14 -2.41 5.81
C PHE A 244 16.42 -2.81 6.55
N ASN A 245 16.28 -3.57 7.64
CA ASN A 245 17.38 -4.09 8.44
C ASN A 245 17.26 -5.61 8.57
N SER A 246 18.39 -6.31 8.71
CA SER A 246 18.43 -7.76 8.92
C SER A 246 18.05 -8.16 10.35
N ILE A 247 18.01 -7.20 11.27
CA ILE A 247 17.68 -7.41 12.68
C ILE A 247 16.19 -7.12 12.90
N ALA A 248 15.55 -7.92 13.76
CA ALA A 248 14.16 -7.74 14.15
C ALA A 248 13.90 -6.32 14.72
N PRO A 249 12.68 -5.77 14.53
CA PRO A 249 12.30 -4.49 15.10
C PRO A 249 12.52 -4.46 16.62
N PRO A 250 13.19 -3.44 17.18
CA PRO A 250 13.50 -3.42 18.61
C PRO A 250 12.24 -3.33 19.47
N VAL A 251 12.24 -3.93 20.67
CA VAL A 251 11.12 -3.76 21.61
C VAL A 251 11.11 -2.30 22.10
N LEU A 252 10.06 -1.55 21.75
CA LEU A 252 9.92 -0.17 22.21
C LEU A 252 9.35 -0.19 23.62
N THR A 253 10.20 0.10 24.61
CA THR A 253 9.73 0.36 25.96
C THR A 253 9.17 1.79 25.99
N ALA A 254 7.84 1.93 25.93
CA ALA A 254 7.24 3.20 26.29
C ALA A 254 7.65 3.54 27.74
N PRO A 255 8.12 4.76 28.03
CA PRO A 255 8.23 5.19 29.42
C PRO A 255 6.87 4.98 30.05
N ARG A 256 6.78 4.17 31.11
CA ARG A 256 5.53 4.03 31.86
C ARG A 256 5.09 5.45 32.22
N PRO A 257 3.93 5.94 31.73
CA PRO A 257 3.42 7.19 32.26
C PRO A 257 3.29 6.94 33.77
N ARG A 258 3.99 7.74 34.57
CA ARG A 258 3.67 7.82 35.99
C ARG A 258 2.28 8.44 36.02
N VAL A 259 1.26 7.60 35.92
CA VAL A 259 -0.10 8.00 36.22
C VAL A 259 -0.03 8.41 37.68
N GLN A 260 0.01 9.72 37.92
CA GLN A 260 -0.29 10.24 39.23
C GLN A 260 -1.69 9.73 39.53
N ARG A 261 -1.85 8.92 40.59
CA ARG A 261 -3.15 8.34 40.94
C ARG A 261 -4.18 9.46 40.88
N SER A 262 -5.13 9.36 39.98
CA SER A 262 -6.21 10.34 39.81
C SER A 262 -7.22 10.30 40.98
N ILE A 263 -6.99 9.42 41.95
CA ILE A 263 -7.79 9.20 43.15
C ILE A 263 -6.84 9.18 44.35
N SER A 264 -7.15 9.97 45.39
CA SER A 264 -6.42 9.96 46.65
C SER A 264 -6.61 8.62 47.39
N ALA A 265 -5.77 8.33 48.38
CA ALA A 265 -5.93 7.12 49.18
C ALA A 265 -7.27 7.11 49.94
N GLU A 266 -7.75 8.29 50.30
CA GLU A 266 -9.04 8.56 50.93
C GLU A 266 -10.19 8.30 49.96
N GLY A 267 -10.12 8.83 48.73
CA GLY A 267 -11.14 8.60 47.71
C GLY A 267 -11.26 7.13 47.30
N LEU A 268 -10.16 6.37 47.35
CA LEU A 268 -10.18 4.92 47.10
C LEU A 268 -10.88 4.16 48.23
N LYS A 269 -10.68 4.58 49.49
CA LYS A 269 -11.35 3.99 50.66
C LYS A 269 -12.85 4.26 50.68
N GLU A 270 -13.27 5.47 50.31
CA GLU A 270 -14.70 5.80 50.20
C GLU A 270 -15.39 4.95 49.13
N LEU A 271 -14.74 4.79 47.97
CA LEU A 271 -15.28 3.99 46.87
C LEU A 271 -15.36 2.50 47.24
N GLN A 272 -14.35 1.98 47.96
CA GLN A 272 -14.38 0.62 48.50
C GLN A 272 -15.54 0.45 49.50
N GLY A 273 -15.70 1.38 50.44
CA GLY A 273 -16.80 1.32 51.41
C GLY A 273 -18.18 1.41 50.76
N PHE A 274 -18.33 2.18 49.68
CA PHE A 274 -19.57 2.24 48.92
C PHE A 274 -19.87 0.92 48.20
N LEU A 275 -18.87 0.29 47.58
CA LEU A 275 -19.04 -1.01 46.91
C LEU A 275 -19.38 -2.13 47.90
N ASP A 276 -18.74 -2.12 49.07
CA ASP A 276 -19.01 -3.09 50.13
C ASP A 276 -20.45 -2.92 50.66
N SER A 277 -20.97 -1.68 50.75
CA SER A 277 -22.35 -1.40 51.16
C SER A 277 -23.43 -1.78 50.13
N LEU A 278 -23.04 -2.03 48.88
CA LEU A 278 -23.95 -2.50 47.81
C LEU A 278 -23.99 -4.03 47.73
N ALA A 279 -23.12 -4.72 48.48
CA ALA A 279 -23.03 -6.18 48.52
C ALA A 279 -23.86 -6.81 49.65
N ASP A 280 -24.42 -5.98 50.55
CA ASP A 280 -25.38 -6.35 51.61
C ASP A 280 -26.84 -6.03 51.19
#